data_AF-A0A379VJ18-F1
#
_entry.id   AF-A0A379VJ18-F1
#
_cell.length_a   1.000
_cell.length_b   1.000
_cell.length_c   1.000
_cell.angle_alpha   90.00
_cell.angle_beta   90.00
_cell.angle_gamma   90.00
#
_symmetry.space_group_name_H-M   'P 1'
#
loop_
_entity.id
_entity.type
_entity.pdbx_description
1 polymer ?
#
loop_
_entity_poly.entity_id
_entity_poly.type
_entity_poly.pdbx_seq_one_letter_code
_entity_poly.pdbx_strand_id
1 'polypeptide(L)'
;MVSQMDLPVAQVELAAHIVTINEKSLRELGVKWTLADATQAGSVGDVTTLSSDLSVAAATSRVGFNIGRINGRLLDLELSALEQKQQLDIIASPRLLASHLQPASIKQGSEIPYQVSSGESGATSVEFKEAVLGMEVTPTVLQKGRIRLKVTYQPECSRSGTTTG
;
A
#
# COMPACT_ATOMS: atom_id res chain seq x y z
N MET A 1 1.37 27.21 56.38
CA MET A 1 0.60 27.54 55.15
C MET A 1 1.04 26.74 53.92
N VAL A 2 1.85 25.68 54.04
CA VAL A 2 2.41 24.92 52.89
C VAL A 2 1.72 23.56 52.66
N SER A 3 0.90 23.10 53.61
CA SER A 3 0.29 21.75 53.61
C SER A 3 -0.91 21.56 52.66
N GLN A 4 -1.30 22.58 51.88
CA GLN A 4 -2.46 22.52 50.97
C GLN A 4 -2.10 22.37 49.49
N MET A 5 -0.80 22.25 49.16
CA MET A 5 -0.32 22.29 47.77
C MET A 5 0.19 20.94 47.24
N ASP A 6 0.21 19.91 48.09
CA ASP A 6 0.69 18.58 47.71
C ASP A 6 -0.49 17.62 47.54
N LEU A 7 -1.21 17.80 46.43
CA LEU A 7 -2.24 16.87 45.98
C LEU A 7 -1.64 16.00 44.86
N PRO A 8 -1.87 14.67 44.89
CA PRO A 8 -1.38 13.80 43.82
C PRO A 8 -1.98 14.21 42.49
N VAL A 9 -1.13 14.28 41.45
CA VAL A 9 -1.57 14.59 40.08
C VAL A 9 -2.37 13.43 39.51
N ALA A 10 -3.47 13.75 38.83
CA ALA A 10 -4.24 12.75 38.10
C ALA A 10 -3.46 12.28 36.87
N GLN A 11 -3.49 10.97 36.61
CA GLN A 11 -2.95 10.36 35.40
C GLN A 11 -4.10 9.96 34.48
N VAL A 12 -3.88 10.09 33.18
CA VAL A 12 -4.84 9.79 32.12
C VAL A 12 -4.18 8.82 31.14
N GLU A 13 -4.83 7.70 30.89
CA GLU A 13 -4.49 6.82 29.78
C GLU A 13 -5.25 7.27 28.53
N LEU A 14 -4.53 7.35 27.41
CA LEU A 14 -5.07 7.69 26.11
C LEU A 14 -4.88 6.52 25.16
N ALA A 15 -5.95 6.16 24.46
CA ALA A 15 -5.94 5.21 23.37
C ALA A 15 -6.57 5.87 22.14
N ALA A 16 -5.85 5.89 21.02
CA ALA A 16 -6.40 6.31 19.74
C ALA A 16 -6.57 5.09 18.84
N HIS A 17 -7.50 5.16 17.88
CA HIS A 17 -7.68 4.16 16.83
C HIS A 17 -7.58 4.87 15.48
N ILE A 18 -6.61 4.47 14.68
CA ILE A 18 -6.43 4.94 13.30
C ILE A 18 -6.84 3.80 12.38
N VAL A 19 -7.77 4.07 11.47
CA VAL A 19 -8.26 3.10 10.48
C VAL A 19 -8.03 3.69 9.10
N THR A 20 -7.22 3.01 8.29
CA THR A 20 -6.96 3.37 6.90
C THR A 20 -7.49 2.26 6.00
N ILE A 21 -8.37 2.61 5.06
CA ILE A 21 -8.93 1.69 4.07
C ILE A 21 -8.34 2.05 2.72
N ASN A 22 -7.73 1.08 2.05
CA ASN A 22 -7.24 1.23 0.68
C ASN A 22 -7.93 0.21 -0.22
N GLU A 23 -8.58 0.70 -1.28
CA GLU A 23 -9.22 -0.12 -2.30
C GLU A 23 -8.48 0.04 -3.64
N LYS A 24 -7.95 -1.05 -4.17
CA LYS A 24 -7.36 -1.11 -5.52
C LYS A 24 -8.14 -2.10 -6.37
N SER A 25 -8.62 -1.65 -7.53
CA SER A 25 -9.29 -2.49 -8.51
C SER A 25 -8.52 -2.49 -9.81
N LEU A 26 -8.19 -3.67 -10.32
CA LEU A 26 -7.57 -3.89 -11.63
C LEU A 26 -8.53 -4.72 -12.48
N ARG A 27 -8.82 -4.23 -13.68
CA ARG A 27 -9.65 -4.93 -14.66
C ARG A 27 -9.02 -4.83 -16.02
N GLU A 28 -8.65 -5.96 -16.58
CA GLU A 28 -8.08 -6.06 -17.92
C GLU A 28 -8.73 -7.21 -18.69
N LEU A 29 -8.87 -7.02 -19.99
CA LEU A 29 -9.41 -7.98 -20.93
C LEU A 29 -8.45 -8.09 -22.10
N GLY A 30 -8.21 -9.32 -22.53
CA GLY A 30 -7.29 -9.61 -23.62
C GLY A 30 -7.81 -10.74 -24.49
N VAL A 31 -7.36 -10.74 -25.74
CA VAL A 31 -7.74 -11.74 -26.74
C VAL A 31 -6.51 -12.27 -27.43
N LYS A 32 -6.47 -13.58 -27.61
CA LYS A 32 -5.49 -14.27 -28.43
C LYS A 32 -6.24 -15.07 -29.48
N TRP A 33 -5.78 -15.00 -30.71
CA TRP A 33 -6.30 -15.83 -31.78
C TRP A 33 -5.16 -16.48 -32.53
N THR A 34 -5.39 -17.72 -32.94
CA THR A 34 -4.42 -18.54 -33.67
C THR A 34 -5.15 -19.26 -34.81
N LEU A 35 -4.57 -19.18 -36.00
CA LEU A 35 -4.98 -19.94 -37.17
C LEU A 35 -3.81 -20.86 -37.54
N ALA A 36 -3.99 -22.16 -37.31
CA ALA A 36 -2.96 -23.18 -37.54
C ALA A 36 -3.40 -24.20 -38.59
N ASP A 37 -2.49 -24.62 -39.47
CA ASP A 37 -2.74 -25.72 -40.41
C ASP A 37 -3.03 -27.02 -39.63
N ALA A 38 -4.17 -27.66 -39.90
CA ALA A 38 -4.62 -28.85 -39.17
C ALA A 38 -3.97 -30.15 -39.69
N THR A 39 -2.69 -30.10 -40.06
CA THR A 39 -2.02 -31.18 -40.79
C THR A 39 -1.43 -32.25 -39.87
N GLN A 40 -1.59 -33.50 -40.29
CA GLN A 40 -1.16 -34.72 -39.60
C GLN A 40 0.30 -34.65 -39.10
N ALA A 41 0.53 -35.23 -37.93
CA ALA A 41 1.87 -35.51 -37.40
C ALA A 41 2.71 -36.23 -38.47
N GLY A 42 3.74 -35.55 -39.00
CA GLY A 42 4.68 -36.13 -39.97
C GLY A 42 4.95 -35.32 -41.25
N SER A 43 4.29 -34.19 -41.49
CA SER A 43 4.59 -33.32 -42.63
C SER A 43 5.75 -32.37 -42.32
N VAL A 44 6.88 -32.53 -43.02
CA VAL A 44 8.02 -31.60 -42.99
C VAL A 44 7.84 -30.60 -44.14
N GLY A 45 7.33 -29.41 -43.84
CA GLY A 45 7.13 -28.31 -44.79
C GLY A 45 6.33 -27.18 -44.13
N ASP A 46 6.75 -25.93 -44.36
CA ASP A 46 6.33 -24.68 -43.69
C ASP A 46 4.95 -24.72 -42.99
N VAL A 47 4.97 -24.94 -41.67
CA VAL A 47 3.79 -24.74 -40.82
C VAL A 47 3.56 -23.24 -40.70
N THR A 48 2.67 -22.69 -41.52
CA THR A 48 2.32 -21.26 -41.43
C THR A 48 1.26 -21.03 -40.35
N THR A 49 1.69 -20.93 -39.09
CA THR A 49 0.82 -20.46 -38.01
C THR A 49 0.68 -18.95 -38.06
N LEU A 50 -0.55 -18.45 -38.13
CA LEU A 50 -0.85 -17.02 -38.00
C LEU A 50 -1.48 -16.79 -36.63
N SER A 51 -0.87 -15.97 -35.79
CA SER A 51 -1.42 -15.67 -34.47
C SER A 51 -1.19 -14.22 -34.08
N SER A 52 -2.11 -13.66 -33.33
CA SER A 52 -1.92 -12.41 -32.60
C SER A 52 -2.26 -12.63 -31.14
N ASP A 53 -1.38 -12.13 -30.28
CA ASP A 53 -1.50 -12.28 -28.83
C ASP A 53 -1.62 -10.89 -28.20
N LEU A 54 -2.86 -10.51 -27.88
CA LEU A 54 -3.19 -9.38 -27.01
C LEU A 54 -3.82 -9.93 -25.72
N SER A 55 -3.39 -11.10 -25.25
CA SER A 55 -3.87 -11.68 -24.00
C SER A 55 -3.27 -10.98 -22.78
N VAL A 56 -3.99 -11.00 -21.66
CA VAL A 56 -3.50 -10.45 -20.39
C VAL A 56 -2.49 -11.44 -19.80
N ALA A 57 -1.23 -11.02 -19.67
CA ALA A 57 -0.14 -11.88 -19.18
C ALA A 57 -0.43 -12.47 -17.78
N ALA A 58 -1.00 -11.66 -16.89
CA ALA A 58 -1.39 -12.04 -15.53
C ALA A 58 -2.89 -12.40 -15.40
N ALA A 59 -3.54 -12.89 -16.46
CA ALA A 59 -4.96 -13.24 -16.42
C ALA A 59 -5.29 -14.26 -15.31
N THR A 60 -6.32 -13.96 -14.51
CA THR A 60 -6.88 -14.89 -13.51
C THR A 60 -7.82 -15.91 -14.15
N SER A 61 -8.37 -15.59 -15.32
CA SER A 61 -9.29 -16.46 -16.06
C SER A 61 -8.96 -16.44 -17.55
N ARG A 62 -9.06 -17.62 -18.17
CA ARG A 62 -8.87 -17.82 -19.61
C ARG A 62 -9.95 -18.78 -20.13
N VAL A 63 -10.53 -18.47 -21.28
CA VAL A 63 -11.54 -19.30 -21.94
C VAL A 63 -11.16 -19.44 -23.40
N GLY A 64 -10.88 -20.67 -23.83
CA GLY A 64 -10.55 -21.03 -25.19
C GLY A 64 -11.76 -21.59 -25.95
N PHE A 65 -11.92 -21.17 -27.20
CA PHE A 65 -12.93 -21.62 -28.14
C PHE A 65 -12.26 -22.10 -29.43
N ASN A 66 -12.66 -23.28 -29.89
CA ASN A 66 -12.33 -23.75 -31.23
C ASN A 66 -13.47 -23.26 -32.13
N ILE A 67 -13.25 -22.19 -32.88
CA ILE A 67 -14.30 -21.50 -33.64
C ILE A 67 -14.69 -22.30 -34.90
N GLY A 68 -13.73 -22.98 -35.51
CA GLY A 68 -13.98 -23.82 -36.68
C GLY A 68 -12.78 -23.92 -37.61
N ARG A 69 -13.00 -24.47 -38.80
CA ARG A 69 -11.96 -24.60 -39.83
C ARG A 69 -12.16 -23.59 -40.95
N ILE A 70 -11.11 -22.84 -41.31
CA ILE A 70 -11.08 -21.91 -42.45
C ILE A 70 -10.00 -22.39 -43.40
N ASN A 71 -10.35 -22.76 -44.64
CA ASN A 71 -9.41 -23.29 -45.64
C ASN A 71 -8.52 -24.45 -45.13
N GLY A 72 -9.07 -25.34 -44.29
CA GLY A 72 -8.33 -26.47 -43.70
C GLY A 72 -7.50 -26.12 -42.45
N ARG A 73 -7.43 -24.84 -42.06
CA ARG A 73 -6.78 -24.37 -40.83
C ARG A 73 -7.77 -24.31 -39.68
N LEU A 74 -7.35 -24.73 -38.49
CA LEU A 74 -8.15 -24.60 -37.27
C LEU A 74 -8.00 -23.18 -36.72
N LEU A 75 -9.12 -22.51 -36.46
CA LEU A 75 -9.19 -21.22 -35.80
C LEU A 75 -9.50 -21.41 -34.31
N ASP A 76 -8.54 -21.02 -33.49
CA ASP A 76 -8.64 -20.99 -32.04
C ASP A 76 -8.70 -19.55 -31.55
N LEU A 77 -9.62 -19.29 -30.61
CA LEU A 77 -9.82 -18.00 -29.97
C LEU A 77 -9.74 -18.20 -28.46
N GLU A 78 -8.82 -17.52 -27.79
CA GLU A 78 -8.71 -17.49 -26.33
C GLU A 78 -9.04 -16.08 -25.82
N LEU A 79 -10.01 -15.99 -24.93
CA LEU A 79 -10.30 -14.80 -24.15
C LEU A 79 -9.59 -14.92 -22.80
N SER A 80 -8.97 -13.84 -22.38
CA SER A 80 -8.27 -13.73 -21.10
C SER A 80 -8.78 -12.52 -20.34
N ALA A 81 -8.97 -12.66 -19.03
CA ALA A 81 -9.38 -11.57 -18.18
C ALA A 81 -8.61 -11.59 -16.87
N LEU A 82 -8.22 -10.40 -16.40
CA LEU A 82 -7.77 -10.16 -15.05
C LEU A 82 -8.82 -9.29 -14.38
N GLU A 83 -9.41 -9.81 -13.32
CA GLU A 83 -10.20 -9.03 -12.38
C GLU A 83 -9.61 -9.27 -10.99
N GLN A 84 -9.03 -8.22 -10.42
CA GLN A 84 -8.45 -8.26 -9.10
C GLN A 84 -8.94 -7.07 -8.29
N LYS A 85 -9.57 -7.36 -7.15
CA LYS A 85 -9.90 -6.37 -6.14
C LYS A 85 -9.05 -6.64 -4.90
N GLN A 86 -8.31 -5.63 -4.46
CA GLN A 86 -7.53 -5.66 -3.23
C GLN A 86 -8.10 -4.62 -2.27
N GLN A 87 -8.51 -5.07 -1.09
CA GLN A 87 -8.90 -4.22 0.02
C GLN A 87 -7.90 -4.43 1.14
N LEU A 88 -7.35 -3.33 1.67
CA LEU A 88 -6.45 -3.36 2.81
C LEU A 88 -6.99 -2.44 3.90
N ASP A 89 -7.19 -3.02 5.08
CA ASP A 89 -7.60 -2.31 6.28
C ASP A 89 -6.41 -2.27 7.25
N ILE A 90 -5.86 -1.08 7.50
CA ILE A 90 -4.76 -0.88 8.46
C ILE A 90 -5.35 -0.30 9.74
N ILE A 91 -5.15 -0.99 10.85
CA ILE A 91 -5.59 -0.56 12.19
C ILE A 91 -4.35 -0.29 13.05
N ALA A 92 -4.23 0.92 13.57
CA ALA A 92 -3.21 1.27 14.55
C ALA A 92 -3.86 1.77 15.85
N SER A 93 -3.40 1.23 16.99
CA SER A 93 -3.94 1.54 18.32
C SER A 93 -2.86 2.09 19.27
N PRO A 94 -2.32 3.30 19.02
CA PRO A 94 -1.31 3.87 19.91
C PRO A 94 -1.91 4.18 21.28
N ARG A 95 -1.15 3.84 22.33
CA ARG A 95 -1.50 4.10 23.73
C ARG A 95 -0.43 4.96 24.40
N LEU A 96 -0.87 5.90 25.24
CA LEU A 96 0.02 6.83 25.95
C LEU A 96 -0.55 7.15 27.32
N LEU A 97 0.31 7.22 28.34
CA LEU A 97 -0.04 7.68 29.68
C LEU A 97 0.50 9.09 29.89
N ALA A 98 -0.35 10.00 30.34
CA ALA A 98 -0.01 11.42 30.55
C ALA A 98 -0.58 11.93 31.88
N SER A 99 0.17 12.80 32.55
CA SER A 99 -0.28 13.45 33.80
C SER A 99 -1.06 14.74 33.51
N HIS A 100 -1.87 15.18 34.47
CA HIS A 100 -2.60 16.44 34.39
C HIS A 100 -1.70 17.63 34.01
N LEU A 101 -2.05 18.34 32.93
CA LEU A 101 -1.32 19.48 32.36
C LEU A 101 0.09 19.17 31.85
N GLN A 102 0.50 17.90 31.82
CA GLN A 102 1.82 17.51 31.33
C GLN A 102 1.72 17.02 29.88
N PRO A 103 2.49 17.60 28.94
CA PRO A 103 2.55 17.10 27.58
C PRO A 103 3.24 15.73 27.57
N ALA A 104 2.69 14.83 26.76
CA ALA A 104 3.28 13.52 26.51
C ALA A 104 3.23 13.27 24.99
N SER A 105 4.25 12.61 24.46
CA SER A 105 4.31 12.27 23.05
C SER A 105 4.69 10.82 22.84
N ILE A 106 4.20 10.26 21.73
CA ILE A 106 4.57 8.95 21.22
C ILE A 106 4.98 9.12 19.75
N LYS A 107 6.14 8.57 19.40
CA LYS A 107 6.61 8.48 18.02
C LYS A 107 6.91 7.00 17.73
N GLN A 108 6.38 6.49 16.63
CA GLN A 108 6.64 5.13 16.16
C GLN A 108 7.02 5.19 14.69
N GLY A 109 8.22 4.74 14.35
CA GLY A 109 8.70 4.74 12.97
C GLY A 109 10.19 4.48 12.87
N SER A 110 10.75 4.81 11.72
CA SER A 110 12.17 4.62 11.40
C SER A 110 12.73 5.88 10.74
N GLU A 111 14.03 6.09 10.88
CA GLU A 111 14.75 7.14 10.17
C GLU A 111 15.24 6.63 8.82
N ILE A 112 15.04 7.43 7.76
CA ILE A 112 15.53 7.10 6.42
C ILE A 112 16.79 7.93 6.14
N PRO A 113 17.97 7.31 5.98
CA PRO A 113 19.18 8.04 5.62
C PRO A 113 19.10 8.50 4.16
N TYR A 114 19.50 9.75 3.91
CA TYR A 114 19.67 10.30 2.57
C TYR A 114 21.04 10.96 2.45
N GLN A 115 21.66 10.79 1.29
CA GLN A 115 22.95 11.39 0.99
C GLN A 115 22.71 12.80 0.46
N VAL A 116 23.38 13.77 1.07
CA VAL A 116 23.46 15.14 0.56
C VAL A 116 24.88 15.43 0.11
N SER A 117 25.01 15.99 -1.09
CA SER A 117 26.27 16.52 -1.58
C SER A 117 26.51 17.86 -0.91
N SER A 118 27.42 17.91 0.06
CA SER A 118 27.78 19.15 0.74
C SER A 118 28.94 19.83 -0.01
N GLY A 119 28.60 20.66 -1.01
CA GLY A 119 29.52 21.65 -1.60
C GLY A 119 30.66 21.13 -2.50
N GLU A 120 31.37 22.10 -3.12
CA GLU A 120 32.36 22.03 -4.21
C GLU A 120 33.50 20.98 -4.09
N SER A 121 33.62 20.27 -2.97
CA SER A 121 34.68 19.29 -2.69
C SER A 121 34.22 17.82 -2.70
N GLY A 122 32.98 17.53 -3.09
CA GLY A 122 32.52 16.15 -3.32
C GLY A 122 32.37 15.29 -2.06
N ALA A 123 32.40 15.90 -0.87
CA ALA A 123 32.12 15.21 0.38
C ALA A 123 30.63 14.85 0.45
N THR A 124 30.34 13.57 0.60
CA THR A 124 28.97 13.07 0.79
C THR A 124 28.67 13.05 2.28
N SER A 125 27.68 13.80 2.74
CA SER A 125 27.16 13.75 4.11
C SER A 125 25.89 12.91 4.15
N VAL A 126 25.67 12.15 5.22
CA VAL A 126 24.44 11.39 5.44
C VAL A 126 23.58 12.16 6.42
N GLU A 127 22.42 12.60 5.96
CA GLU A 127 21.38 13.19 6.81
C GLU A 127 20.23 12.20 6.99
N PHE A 128 19.50 12.32 8.10
CA PHE A 128 18.41 11.40 8.46
C PHE A 128 17.08 12.14 8.41
N LYS A 129 16.10 11.57 7.68
CA LYS A 129 14.72 12.07 7.66
C LYS A 129 13.85 11.16 8.51
N GLU A 130 13.19 11.72 9.52
CA GLU A 130 12.23 10.98 10.35
C GLU A 130 11.00 10.59 9.50
N ALA A 131 10.70 9.29 9.40
CA ALA A 131 9.42 8.77 8.91
C ALA A 131 8.68 8.15 10.09
N VAL A 132 8.09 9.02 10.92
CA VAL A 132 7.46 8.64 12.19
C VAL A 132 5.96 8.95 12.19
N LEU A 133 5.17 7.98 12.62
CA LEU A 133 3.81 8.20 13.09
C LEU A 133 3.90 8.77 14.51
N GLY A 134 3.46 10.01 14.68
CA GLY A 134 3.61 10.75 15.92
C GLY A 134 2.28 11.27 16.46
N MET A 135 2.13 11.24 17.78
CA MET A 135 1.05 11.94 18.46
C MET A 135 1.60 12.63 19.70
N GLU A 136 1.25 13.90 19.88
CA GLU A 136 1.51 14.68 21.08
C GLU A 136 0.18 15.04 21.73
N VAL A 137 0.06 14.79 23.03
CA VAL A 137 -1.18 15.06 23.78
C VAL A 137 -0.87 15.78 25.08
N THR A 138 -1.70 16.77 25.40
CA THR A 138 -1.73 17.42 26.72
C THR A 138 -3.13 17.27 27.31
N PRO A 139 -3.32 16.46 28.37
CA PRO A 139 -4.61 16.34 29.02
C PRO A 139 -4.82 17.43 30.07
N THR A 140 -6.06 17.93 30.17
CA THR A 140 -6.53 18.84 31.22
C THR A 140 -7.74 18.21 31.89
N VAL A 141 -7.58 17.85 33.17
CA VAL A 141 -8.65 17.28 34.00
C VAL A 141 -9.46 18.42 34.58
N LEU A 142 -10.74 18.48 34.22
CA LEU A 142 -11.70 19.48 34.67
C LEU A 142 -12.49 18.98 35.88
N GLN A 143 -13.13 19.89 36.59
CA GLN A 143 -14.10 19.52 37.62
C GLN A 143 -15.23 18.67 37.03
N LYS A 144 -15.75 17.73 37.84
CA LYS A 144 -16.75 16.71 37.47
C LYS A 144 -16.22 15.58 36.56
N GLY A 145 -14.92 15.28 36.62
CA GLY A 145 -14.33 14.12 35.93
C GLY A 145 -14.27 14.24 34.39
N ARG A 146 -14.46 15.44 33.85
CA ARG A 146 -14.32 15.68 32.41
C ARG A 146 -12.85 15.89 32.07
N ILE A 147 -12.41 15.41 30.92
CA ILE A 147 -11.04 15.56 30.44
C ILE A 147 -11.08 16.32 29.12
N ARG A 148 -10.31 17.40 29.02
CA ARG A 148 -10.07 18.13 27.78
C ARG A 148 -8.69 17.74 27.26
N LEU A 149 -8.60 17.42 25.98
CA LEU A 149 -7.35 17.00 25.36
C LEU A 149 -6.95 18.03 24.30
N LYS A 150 -5.68 18.43 24.31
CA LYS A 150 -5.04 19.08 23.16
C LYS A 150 -4.20 18.02 22.47
N VAL A 151 -4.55 17.67 21.23
CA VAL A 151 -3.90 16.61 20.47
C VAL A 151 -3.31 17.19 19.20
N THR A 152 -2.05 16.88 18.95
CA THR A 152 -1.36 17.15 17.68
C THR A 152 -0.94 15.83 17.09
N TYR A 153 -1.36 15.57 15.84
CA TYR A 153 -1.05 14.33 15.13
C TYR A 153 -0.09 14.60 13.97
N GLN A 154 0.88 13.72 13.80
CA GLN A 154 1.83 13.72 12.68
C GLN A 154 1.63 12.42 11.90
N PRO A 155 1.02 12.48 10.69
CA PRO A 155 0.93 11.31 9.83
C PRO A 155 2.32 10.86 9.38
N GLU A 156 2.52 9.55 9.28
CA GLU A 156 3.68 9.03 8.57
C GLU A 156 3.66 9.53 7.11
N CYS A 157 4.78 10.03 6.62
CA CYS A 157 4.90 10.35 5.21
C CYS A 157 4.98 9.03 4.45
N SER A 158 3.89 8.66 3.75
CA SER A 158 3.82 7.40 3.02
C SER A 158 4.96 7.31 2.02
N ARG A 159 5.80 6.28 2.16
CA ARG A 159 6.78 5.89 1.13
C ARG A 159 6.00 5.52 -0.12
N SER A 160 5.87 6.44 -1.07
CA SER A 160 5.37 6.13 -2.40
C SER A 160 6.37 5.16 -3.02
N GLY A 161 6.04 3.86 -3.03
CA GLY A 161 6.76 2.88 -3.81
C GLY A 161 6.61 3.25 -5.27
N THR A 162 7.65 3.85 -5.85
CA THR A 162 7.84 3.83 -7.30
C THR A 162 8.11 2.38 -7.69
N THR A 163 7.06 1.67 -8.07
CA THR A 163 7.19 0.46 -8.87
C THR A 163 7.78 0.91 -10.21
N THR A 164 9.08 0.68 -10.38
CA THR A 164 9.76 0.73 -11.68
C THR A 164 9.05 -0.25 -12.62
N GLY A 165 8.45 0.29 -13.67
CA GLY A 165 8.17 -0.42 -14.92
C GLY A 165 9.25 -0.11 -15.93
#